data_AF-A0A9D9JJF6-F1
#
_entry.id   AF-A0A9D9JJF6-F1
#
_cell.length_a   1.000
_cell.length_b   1.000
_cell.length_c   1.000
_cell.angle_alpha   90.00
_cell.angle_beta   90.00
_cell.angle_gamma   90.00
#
_symmetry.space_group_name_H-M   'P 1'
#
loop_
_entity.id
_entity.type
_entity.pdbx_description
1 polymer ?
#
loop_
_entity_poly.entity_id
_entity_poly.type
_entity_poly.pdbx_seq_one_letter_code
_entity_poly.pdbx_strand_id
1 'polypeptide(L)'
;MYDSPENRQLVQRCHERFGVGANRFVYQGYLTGRVMTEALRAVDGAVEQRGRFLAALRAVEFTGPTGRFRFYPESQGAVITVFVRRVERLPNGELGNVVLDRVRDVDDVSL
;
A
#
# COMPACT_ATOMS: atom_id res chain seq x y z
N MET A 1 -1.14 6.24 -14.41
CA MET A 1 -1.45 5.37 -13.25
C MET A 1 -0.53 4.16 -13.27
N TYR A 2 -0.19 3.62 -12.10
CA TYR A 2 0.53 2.34 -12.02
C TYR A 2 -0.43 1.20 -12.36
N ASP A 3 -0.11 0.43 -13.39
CA ASP A 3 -0.99 -0.64 -13.86
C ASP A 3 -0.60 -1.98 -13.19
N SER A 4 -1.40 -2.39 -12.21
CA SER A 4 -1.29 -3.68 -11.52
C SER A 4 -2.68 -4.22 -11.20
N PRO A 5 -2.85 -5.55 -11.09
CA PRO A 5 -4.11 -6.15 -10.67
C PRO A 5 -4.62 -5.58 -9.34
N GLU A 6 -3.75 -5.42 -8.35
CA GLU A 6 -4.07 -4.90 -7.02
C GLU A 6 -4.51 -3.43 -7.07
N ASN A 7 -3.87 -2.60 -7.90
CA ASN A 7 -4.26 -1.20 -8.05
C ASN A 7 -5.61 -1.08 -8.75
N ARG A 8 -5.81 -1.83 -9.84
CA ARG A 8 -7.10 -1.85 -10.56
C ARG A 8 -8.23 -2.27 -9.62
N GLN A 9 -8.01 -3.29 -8.79
CA GLN A 9 -8.99 -3.72 -7.80
C GLN A 9 -9.29 -2.64 -6.76
N LEU A 10 -8.27 -1.95 -6.23
CA LEU A 10 -8.50 -0.86 -5.27
C LEU A 10 -9.29 0.30 -5.90
N VAL A 11 -8.88 0.74 -7.09
CA VAL A 11 -9.54 1.83 -7.82
C VAL A 11 -10.99 1.48 -8.14
N GLN A 12 -11.23 0.27 -8.65
CA GLN A 12 -12.58 -0.22 -8.95
C GLN A 12 -13.46 -0.20 -7.70
N ARG A 13 -13.01 -0.80 -6.58
CA ARG A 13 -13.78 -0.84 -5.33
C ARG A 13 -14.06 0.54 -4.76
N CYS A 14 -13.14 1.49 -4.92
CA CYS A 14 -13.35 2.87 -4.48
C CYS A 14 -14.42 3.56 -5.32
N HIS A 15 -14.39 3.40 -6.64
CA HIS A 15 -15.43 3.92 -7.51
C HIS A 15 -16.79 3.30 -7.20
N GLU A 16 -16.87 1.97 -7.07
CA GLU A 16 -18.12 1.27 -6.78
C GLU A 16 -18.73 1.70 -5.43
N ARG A 17 -17.91 1.91 -4.41
CA ARG A 17 -18.39 2.20 -3.05
C ARG A 17 -18.58 3.69 -2.74
N PHE A 18 -17.75 4.55 -3.32
CA PHE A 18 -17.66 5.96 -2.95
C PHE A 18 -17.85 6.91 -4.13
N GLY A 19 -17.97 6.41 -5.36
CA GLY A 19 -18.12 7.23 -6.58
C GLY A 19 -16.85 7.98 -6.99
N VAL A 20 -15.73 7.79 -6.28
CA VAL A 20 -14.46 8.50 -6.52
C VAL A 20 -13.28 7.53 -6.58
N GLY A 21 -12.25 7.90 -7.33
CA GLY A 21 -11.02 7.13 -7.44
C GLY A 21 -10.22 7.08 -6.15
N ALA A 22 -9.40 6.04 -5.99
CA ALA A 22 -8.50 5.92 -4.85
C ALA A 22 -7.42 7.02 -4.90
N ASN A 23 -7.17 7.66 -3.75
CA ASN A 23 -6.10 8.64 -3.57
C ASN A 23 -5.06 8.13 -2.54
N ARG A 24 -4.06 8.97 -2.23
CA ARG A 24 -2.99 8.61 -1.28
C ARG A 24 -3.51 8.20 0.10
N PHE A 25 -4.54 8.87 0.61
CA PHE A 25 -5.10 8.58 1.94
C PHE A 25 -5.86 7.26 1.95
N VAL A 26 -6.63 6.98 0.89
CA VAL A 26 -7.28 5.67 0.72
C VAL A 26 -6.24 4.56 0.64
N TYR A 27 -5.16 4.78 -0.11
CA TYR A 27 -4.06 3.82 -0.19
C TYR A 27 -3.40 3.57 1.18
N GLN A 28 -3.15 4.61 1.98
CA GLN A 28 -2.62 4.45 3.34
C GLN A 28 -3.57 3.67 4.26
N GLY A 29 -4.87 3.99 4.23
CA GLY A 29 -5.88 3.24 4.98
C GLY A 29 -5.96 1.77 4.55
N TYR A 30 -5.88 1.50 3.24
CA TYR A 30 -5.80 0.15 2.69
C TYR A 30 -4.57 -0.59 3.23
N LEU A 31 -3.39 0.02 3.21
CA LEU A 31 -2.17 -0.60 3.74
C LEU A 31 -2.34 -0.96 5.22
N THR A 32 -2.82 -0.03 6.05
CA THR A 32 -3.07 -0.29 7.48
C THR A 32 -4.01 -1.48 7.67
N GLY A 33 -5.12 -1.51 6.93
CA GLY A 33 -6.09 -2.62 6.99
C GLY A 33 -5.47 -3.96 6.55
N ARG A 34 -4.66 -3.97 5.49
CA ARG A 34 -3.96 -5.17 5.04
C ARG A 34 -2.93 -5.64 6.06
N VAL A 35 -2.12 -4.74 6.62
CA VAL A 35 -1.14 -5.07 7.66
C VAL A 35 -1.82 -5.75 8.85
N MET A 36 -2.90 -5.17 9.36
CA MET A 36 -3.66 -5.76 10.47
C MET A 36 -4.23 -7.13 10.08
N THR A 37 -4.77 -7.26 8.87
CA THR A 37 -5.34 -8.52 8.38
C THR A 37 -4.30 -9.64 8.31
N GLU A 38 -3.13 -9.38 7.72
CA GLU A 38 -2.08 -10.40 7.61
C GLU A 38 -1.50 -10.76 8.98
N ALA A 39 -1.28 -9.78 9.86
CA ALA A 39 -0.80 -10.06 11.22
C ALA A 39 -1.81 -10.87 12.04
N LEU A 40 -3.11 -10.53 11.97
CA LEU A 40 -4.18 -11.27 12.64
C LEU A 40 -4.26 -12.72 12.14
N ARG A 41 -4.14 -12.95 10.83
CA ARG A 41 -4.10 -14.31 10.25
C ARG A 41 -2.90 -15.10 10.76
N ALA A 42 -1.72 -14.49 10.81
CA ALA A 42 -0.50 -15.17 11.27
C ALA A 42 -0.56 -15.60 12.74
N VAL A 43 -1.36 -14.93 13.56
CA VAL A 43 -1.57 -15.31 14.98
C VAL A 43 -2.90 -15.98 15.26
N ASP A 44 -3.67 -16.32 14.22
CA ASP A 44 -5.02 -16.88 14.35
C ASP A 44 -5.91 -16.08 15.32
N GLY A 45 -5.84 -14.75 15.22
CA GLY A 45 -6.60 -13.82 16.06
C GLY A 45 -6.10 -13.65 17.51
N ALA A 46 -5.05 -14.35 17.96
CA ALA A 46 -4.52 -14.28 19.33
C ALA A 46 -3.76 -12.96 19.62
N VAL A 47 -4.46 -11.84 19.62
CA VAL A 47 -3.90 -10.49 19.82
C VAL A 47 -3.42 -10.24 21.25
N GLU A 48 -3.98 -10.96 22.22
CA GLU A 48 -3.61 -10.89 23.64
C GLU A 48 -2.20 -11.45 23.88
N GLN A 49 -1.72 -12.33 22.98
CA GLN A 49 -0.33 -12.80 22.95
C GLN A 49 0.57 -11.70 22.38
N ARG A 50 0.67 -10.57 23.08
CA ARG A 50 1.28 -9.31 22.58
C ARG A 50 2.65 -9.49 21.93
N GLY A 51 3.53 -10.29 22.52
CA GLY A 51 4.86 -10.56 21.94
C GLY A 51 4.78 -11.22 20.57
N ARG A 52 3.92 -12.24 20.44
CA ARG A 52 3.66 -12.96 19.19
C ARG A 52 2.97 -12.07 18.17
N PHE A 53 1.97 -11.28 18.58
CA PHE A 53 1.27 -10.37 17.68
C PHE A 53 2.16 -9.24 17.16
N LEU A 54 3.00 -8.64 18.01
CA LEU A 54 3.99 -7.64 17.59
C LEU A 54 5.04 -8.23 16.65
N ALA A 55 5.47 -9.49 16.86
CA ALA A 55 6.37 -10.17 15.94
C ALA A 55 5.70 -10.41 14.58
N ALA A 56 4.43 -10.80 14.56
CA ALA A 56 3.66 -10.97 13.33
C ALA A 56 3.50 -9.65 12.57
N LEU A 57 3.19 -8.54 13.26
CA LEU A 57 3.12 -7.20 12.66
C LEU A 57 4.44 -6.80 11.97
N ARG A 58 5.58 -6.98 12.66
CA ARG A 58 6.91 -6.67 12.09
C ARG A 58 7.26 -7.54 10.88
N ALA A 59 6.77 -8.77 10.85
CA ALA A 59 7.01 -9.72 9.77
C ALA A 59 6.07 -9.57 8.57
N VAL A 60 5.12 -8.63 8.61
CA VAL A 60 4.16 -8.44 7.51
C VAL A 60 4.87 -8.07 6.21
N GLU A 61 4.56 -8.84 5.17
CA GLU A 61 4.97 -8.59 3.80
C GLU A 61 3.85 -9.03 2.84
N PHE A 62 3.56 -8.21 1.84
CA PHE A 62 2.59 -8.56 0.78
C PHE A 62 2.81 -7.74 -0.50
N THR A 63 2.21 -8.19 -1.60
CA THR A 63 2.07 -7.36 -2.81
C THR A 63 0.77 -6.56 -2.71
N GLY A 64 0.89 -5.23 -2.70
CA GLY A 64 -0.22 -4.29 -2.63
C GLY A 64 -0.40 -3.49 -3.93
N PRO A 65 -1.31 -2.49 -3.92
CA PRO A 65 -1.63 -1.66 -5.08
C PRO A 65 -0.42 -1.06 -5.77
N THR A 66 0.62 -0.70 -5.03
CA THR A 66 1.83 -0.04 -5.54
C THR A 66 3.01 -1.00 -5.72
N GLY A 67 2.82 -2.31 -5.53
CA GLY A 67 3.88 -3.32 -5.49
C GLY A 67 4.11 -3.85 -4.07
N ARG A 68 5.30 -4.41 -3.84
CA ARG A 68 5.67 -5.01 -2.55
C ARG A 68 5.62 -3.96 -1.42
N PHE A 69 5.05 -4.37 -0.29
CA PHE A 69 5.06 -3.66 0.98
C PHE A 69 5.68 -4.58 2.03
N ARG A 70 6.57 -4.03 2.86
CA ARG A 70 7.08 -4.66 4.09
C ARG A 70 7.49 -3.57 5.08
N PHE A 71 7.78 -3.94 6.31
CA PHE A 71 8.42 -3.03 7.26
C PHE A 71 9.94 -3.15 7.21
N TYR A 72 10.63 -2.04 7.46
CA TYR A 72 12.06 -2.02 7.71
C TYR A 72 12.32 -2.62 9.11
N PRO A 73 13.28 -3.53 9.31
CA PRO A 73 13.37 -4.32 10.55
C PRO A 73 13.57 -3.49 11.82
N GLU A 74 14.38 -2.43 11.73
CA GLU A 74 14.77 -1.59 12.86
C GLU A 74 13.80 -0.42 13.09
N SER A 75 13.59 0.44 12.08
CA SER A 75 12.74 1.64 12.19
C SER A 75 11.25 1.30 12.23
N GLN A 76 10.85 0.13 11.70
CA GLN A 76 9.47 -0.26 11.46
C GLN A 76 8.73 0.71 10.51
N GLY A 77 9.48 1.51 9.75
CA GLY A 77 8.96 2.31 8.65
C GLY A 77 8.54 1.43 7.48
N ALA A 78 7.61 1.96 6.67
CA ALA A 78 7.14 1.24 5.48
C ALA A 78 8.22 1.27 4.39
N VAL A 79 8.59 0.09 3.90
CA VAL A 79 9.40 -0.06 2.70
C VAL A 79 8.47 -0.30 1.51
N ILE A 80 8.48 0.65 0.56
CA ILE A 80 7.50 0.71 -0.52
C ILE A 80 8.14 1.04 -1.86
N THR A 81 7.41 0.77 -2.93
CA THR A 81 7.73 1.35 -4.24
C THR A 81 7.26 2.80 -4.28
N VAL A 82 8.15 3.71 -4.62
CA VAL A 82 7.86 5.14 -4.85
C VAL A 82 7.79 5.39 -6.35
N PHE A 83 6.86 6.26 -6.77
CA PHE A 83 6.66 6.59 -8.17
C PHE A 83 7.01 8.04 -8.44
N VAL A 84 7.76 8.29 -9.51
CA VAL A 84 7.91 9.61 -10.12
C VAL A 84 6.71 9.82 -11.04
N ARG A 85 6.01 10.94 -10.87
CA ARG A 85 4.72 11.18 -11.52
C ARG A 85 4.69 12.57 -12.15
N ARG A 86 3.92 12.70 -13.23
CA ARG A 86 3.55 13.99 -13.83
C ARG A 86 2.04 14.11 -13.89
N VAL A 87 1.54 15.31 -13.59
CA VAL A 87 0.14 15.65 -13.79
C VAL A 87 -0.08 15.88 -15.27
N GLU A 88 -1.03 15.16 -15.85
CA GLU A 88 -1.42 15.29 -17.26
C GLU A 88 -2.94 15.30 -17.38
N ARG A 89 -3.44 15.83 -18.49
CA ARG A 89 -4.85 15.68 -18.88
C ARG A 89 -5.04 14.31 -19.52
N LEU A 90 -5.91 13.50 -18.93
CA LEU A 90 -6.23 12.15 -19.38
C LEU A 90 -7.19 12.18 -20.60
N PRO A 91 -7.34 11.06 -21.35
CA PRO A 91 -8.25 10.99 -22.48
C PRO A 91 -9.72 11.30 -22.16
N ASN A 92 -10.14 11.09 -20.90
CA ASN A 92 -11.47 11.43 -20.41
C ASN A 92 -11.65 12.93 -20.06
N GLY A 93 -10.61 13.75 -20.27
CA GLY A 93 -10.61 15.18 -19.98
C GLY A 93 -10.21 15.56 -18.54
N GLU A 94 -10.08 14.60 -17.62
CA GLU A 94 -9.71 14.86 -16.23
C GLU A 94 -8.19 15.05 -16.05
N LEU A 95 -7.77 15.67 -14.95
CA LEU A 95 -6.35 15.69 -14.55
C LEU A 95 -6.01 14.41 -13.80
N GLY A 96 -4.91 13.77 -14.17
CA GLY A 96 -4.44 12.54 -13.56
C GLY A 96 -2.93 12.47 -13.41
N ASN A 97 -2.47 11.58 -12.52
CA ASN A 97 -1.04 11.29 -12.36
C ASN A 97 -0.61 10.16 -13.30
N VAL A 98 0.23 10.49 -14.27
CA VAL A 98 0.93 9.54 -15.14
C VAL A 98 2.25 9.15 -14.47
N VAL A 99 2.54 7.86 -14.40
CA VAL A 99 3.77 7.34 -13.78
C VAL A 99 4.87 7.39 -14.82
N LEU A 100 5.94 8.10 -14.52
CA LEU A 100 7.10 8.25 -15.40
C LEU A 100 8.19 7.24 -15.05
N ASP A 101 8.40 6.99 -13.77
CA ASP A 101 9.41 6.06 -13.26
C ASP A 101 9.01 5.49 -11.89
N ARG A 102 9.73 4.46 -11.44
CA ARG A 102 9.56 3.84 -10.13
C ARG A 102 10.90 3.51 -9.49
N VAL A 103 10.99 3.74 -8.18
CA VAL A 103 12.09 3.27 -7.33
C VAL A 103 11.49 2.23 -6.39
N ARG A 104 11.99 1.00 -6.44
CA ARG A 104 11.54 -0.09 -5.59
C ARG A 104 12.28 -0.07 -4.26
N ASP A 105 11.67 -0.69 -3.25
CA ASP A 105 12.27 -0.92 -1.94
C ASP A 105 12.82 0.35 -1.27
N VAL A 106 12.13 1.49 -1.42
CA VAL A 106 12.48 2.73 -0.72
C VAL A 106 12.05 2.61 0.74
N ASP A 107 13.02 2.72 1.64
CA ASP A 107 12.82 2.73 3.09
C ASP A 107 12.92 4.17 3.67
N ASP A 108 12.78 4.28 4.99
CA ASP A 108 12.76 5.56 5.71
C ASP A 108 14.11 5.95 6.33
N VAL A 109 15.16 5.16 6.11
CA VAL A 109 16.49 5.37 6.70
C VAL A 109 17.58 5.64 5.66
N SER A 110 17.34 5.22 4.42
CA SER A 110 18.20 5.45 3.27
C SER A 110 17.80 6.76 2.59
N LEU A 111 18.75 7.69 2.49
CA LEU A 111 18.65 8.91 1.67
C LEU A 111 19.37 8.69 0.33
#